data_AF-A0A246GG61-F1
#
_entry.id   AF-A0A246GG61-F1
#
_cell.length_a   1.000
_cell.length_b   1.000
_cell.length_c   1.000
_cell.angle_alpha   90.00
_cell.angle_beta   90.00
_cell.angle_gamma   90.00
#
_symmetry.space_group_name_H-M   'P 1'
#
loop_
_entity.id
_entity.type
_entity.pdbx_description
1 polymer ?
#
loop_
_entity_poly.entity_id
_entity_poly.type
_entity_poly.pdbx_seq_one_letter_code
_entity_poly.pdbx_strand_id
1 'polypeptide(L)' 'MLKLAHWYRKVEESVFKNFNILLNTITVNYQSILNYFDNRSTNAATESFNVKIKAFGSQFRGVRNIDFSLFRLSNLFA' A
#
# COMPACT_ATOMS: atom_id res chain seq x y z
N MET A 1 -16.83 0.47 7.06
CA MET A 1 -16.52 0.96 8.42
C MET A 1 -16.78 -0.07 9.53
N LEU A 2 -17.91 -0.77 9.57
CA LEU A 2 -18.24 -1.70 10.68
C LEU A 2 -17.23 -2.84 10.92
N LYS A 3 -16.58 -3.36 9.87
CA LYS A 3 -15.59 -4.44 9.99
C LYS A 3 -14.30 -4.02 10.69
N LEU A 4 -13.83 -2.79 10.44
CA LEU A 4 -12.60 -2.28 11.06
C LEU A 4 -12.82 -2.02 12.55
N ALA A 5 -13.94 -1.40 12.92
CA ALA A 5 -14.32 -1.20 14.31
C ALA A 5 -14.45 -2.53 15.09
N HIS A 6 -15.05 -3.56 14.50
CA HIS A 6 -15.09 -4.90 15.11
C HIS A 6 -13.71 -5.54 15.25
N TRP A 7 -12.81 -5.29 14.31
CA TRP A 7 -11.43 -5.77 14.40
C TRP A 7 -10.67 -5.08 15.55
N TYR A 8 -10.81 -3.76 15.70
CA TYR A 8 -10.24 -3.00 16.83
C TYR A 8 -10.65 -3.60 18.18
N ARG A 9 -11.95 -3.87 18.37
CA ARG A 9 -12.45 -4.51 19.60
C ARG A 9 -11.81 -5.86 19.88
N LYS A 10 -11.69 -6.72 18.86
CA LYS A 10 -11.05 -8.04 19.00
C LYS A 10 -9.57 -7.92 19.36
N VAL A 11 -8.88 -6.91 18.85
CA VAL A 11 -7.46 -6.67 19.14
C VAL A 11 -7.28 -6.19 20.59
N GLU A 12 -8.12 -5.27 21.05
CA GLU A 12 -8.12 -4.84 22.46
C GLU A 12 -8.40 -6.01 23.41
N GLU A 13 -9.36 -6.88 23.06
CA GLU A 13 -9.68 -8.09 23.82
C GLU A 13 -8.55 -9.14 23.81
N SER A 14 -7.65 -9.10 22.82
CA SER A 14 -6.60 -10.11 22.65
C SER A 14 -5.38 -9.93 23.57
N VAL A 15 -5.27 -8.80 24.30
CA VAL A 15 -4.20 -8.47 25.28
C VAL A 15 -2.76 -8.54 24.74
N PHE A 16 -2.55 -8.76 23.45
CA PHE A 16 -1.21 -8.81 22.85
C PHE A 16 -0.63 -7.41 22.69
N LYS A 17 0.40 -7.11 23.50
CA LYS A 17 1.12 -5.81 23.46
C LYS A 17 1.67 -5.46 22.09
N ASN A 18 2.04 -6.45 21.26
CA ASN A 18 2.57 -6.23 19.91
C ASN A 18 1.55 -5.54 18.99
N PHE A 19 0.24 -5.73 19.23
CA PHE A 19 -0.78 -5.06 18.43
C PHE A 19 -0.99 -3.59 18.82
N ASN A 20 -0.53 -3.13 19.99
CA ASN A 20 -0.64 -1.72 20.35
C ASN A 20 0.16 -0.82 19.40
N ILE A 21 1.31 -1.29 18.93
CA ILE A 21 2.12 -0.59 17.94
C ILE A 21 1.34 -0.49 16.62
N LEU A 22 0.75 -1.61 16.18
CA LEU A 22 -0.06 -1.68 14.97
C LEU A 22 -1.29 -0.76 15.06
N LEU A 23 -2.00 -0.77 16.19
CA LEU A 23 -3.15 0.10 16.46
C LEU A 23 -2.78 1.56 16.36
N ASN A 24 -1.65 1.96 16.97
CA ASN A 24 -1.15 3.33 16.89
C ASN A 24 -0.86 3.74 15.43
N THR A 25 -0.22 2.84 14.66
CA THR A 25 0.04 3.09 13.23
C THR A 25 -1.26 3.27 12.43
N ILE A 26 -2.27 2.42 12.65
CA ILE A 26 -3.55 2.51 11.95
C ILE A 26 -4.28 3.82 12.34
N THR A 27 -4.27 4.19 13.62
CA THR A 27 -4.89 5.42 14.10
C THR A 27 -4.24 6.67 13.51
N VAL A 28 -2.90 6.73 13.48
CA VAL A 28 -2.15 7.85 12.86
C VAL A 28 -2.46 7.97 11.37
N ASN A 29 -2.66 6.85 10.67
CA ASN A 29 -2.89 6.82 9.22
C ASN A 29 -4.37 6.68 8.84
N TYR A 30 -5.28 6.85 9.80
CA TYR A 30 -6.69 6.48 9.63
C TYR A 30 -7.35 7.17 8.43
N GLN A 31 -7.10 8.46 8.23
CA GLN A 31 -7.68 9.21 7.12
C GLN A 31 -7.20 8.68 5.75
N SER A 32 -5.92 8.34 5.63
CA SER A 32 -5.34 7.78 4.40
C SER A 32 -5.94 6.40 4.09
N ILE A 33 -6.09 5.56 5.12
CA ILE A 33 -6.74 4.25 5.03
C ILE A 33 -8.21 4.40 4.63
N LEU A 34 -8.93 5.36 5.21
CA LEU A 34 -10.32 5.63 4.86
C LEU A 34 -10.46 6.06 3.39
N ASN A 35 -9.63 7.01 2.96
CA ASN A 35 -9.61 7.52 1.59
C ASN A 35 -9.30 6.41 0.56
N TYR A 36 -8.50 5.41 0.91
CA TYR A 36 -8.23 4.24 0.06
C TYR A 36 -9.51 3.44 -0.26
N PHE A 37 -10.42 3.29 0.70
CA PHE A 37 -11.69 2.59 0.50
C PHE A 37 -12.73 3.43 -0.25
N ASP A 38 -12.70 4.75 -0.08
CA ASP A 38 -13.63 5.67 -0.75
C ASP A 38 -13.29 5.83 -2.24
N ASN A 39 -12.00 6.03 -2.56
CA ASN A 39 -11.53 6.19 -3.95
C ASN A 39 -11.23 4.86 -4.66
N ARG A 40 -11.48 3.72 -3.97
CA ARG A 40 -11.36 2.33 -4.46
C ARG A 40 -10.22 2.08 -5.46
N SER A 41 -8.99 2.39 -5.09
CA SER A 41 -7.84 1.81 -5.78
C SER A 41 -7.80 0.31 -5.48
N THR A 42 -8.26 -0.55 -6.39
CA THR A 42 -8.30 -2.00 -6.15
C THR A 42 -6.91 -2.50 -5.74
N ASN A 43 -6.79 -3.20 -4.59
CA ASN A 43 -5.50 -3.76 -4.14
C ASN A 43 -4.82 -4.56 -5.25
N ALA A 44 -5.61 -5.34 -6.02
CA ALA A 44 -5.13 -6.07 -7.19
C ALA A 44 -4.51 -5.17 -8.28
N ALA A 45 -5.05 -3.96 -8.51
CA ALA A 45 -4.47 -3.00 -9.45
C ALA A 45 -3.11 -2.51 -8.94
N THR A 46 -3.03 -2.08 -7.67
CA THR A 46 -1.77 -1.67 -7.03
C THR A 46 -0.73 -2.79 -7.01
N GLU A 47 -1.14 -4.01 -6.69
CA GLU A 47 -0.27 -5.18 -6.62
C GLU A 47 0.23 -5.58 -8.02
N SER A 48 -0.65 -5.60 -9.03
CA SER A 48 -0.25 -5.84 -10.42
C SER A 48 0.71 -4.78 -10.95
N PHE A 49 0.54 -3.51 -10.55
CA PHE A 49 1.43 -2.42 -10.92
C PHE A 49 2.81 -2.58 -10.25
N ASN A 50 2.85 -2.98 -8.97
CA ASN A 50 4.11 -3.30 -8.30
C ASN A 50 4.86 -4.46 -8.96
N VAL A 51 4.16 -5.49 -9.44
CA VAL A 51 4.77 -6.59 -10.22
C VAL A 51 5.35 -6.07 -11.53
N LYS A 52 4.62 -5.22 -12.25
CA LYS A 52 5.08 -4.59 -13.50
C LYS A 52 6.36 -3.75 -13.29
N ILE A 53 6.41 -2.93 -12.23
CA ILE A 53 7.61 -2.16 -11.87
C ILE A 53 8.79 -3.07 -11.53
N LYS A 54 8.58 -4.13 -10.75
CA LYS A 54 9.65 -5.10 -10.42
C LYS A 54 10.19 -5.80 -11.67
N ALA A 55 9.31 -6.23 -12.57
CA ALA A 55 9.69 -6.85 -13.84
C ALA A 55 10.48 -5.86 -14.71
N PHE A 56 10.02 -4.61 -14.82
CA PHE A 56 10.75 -3.55 -15.51
C PHE A 56 12.15 -3.35 -14.89
N GLY A 57 12.24 -3.25 -13.56
CA GLY A 57 13.51 -3.10 -12.85
C GLY A 57 14.48 -4.27 -13.06
N SER A 58 13.98 -5.51 -13.11
CA SER A 58 14.83 -6.70 -13.33
C SER A 58 15.55 -6.71 -14.68
N GLN A 59 15.03 -5.99 -15.68
CA GLN A 59 15.64 -5.88 -17.01
C GLN A 59 16.82 -4.90 -17.05
N PHE A 60 16.92 -4.00 -16.06
CA PHE A 60 17.93 -2.95 -16.04
C PHE A 60 18.83 -3.05 -14.81
N ARG A 61 20.15 -3.08 -14.99
CA ARG A 61 21.09 -3.06 -13.87
C ARG A 61 21.32 -1.63 -13.40
N GLY A 62 20.46 -1.19 -12.48
CA GLY A 62 20.53 0.14 -11.87
C GLY A 62 19.84 1.24 -12.68
N VAL A 63 19.51 2.34 -12.01
CA VAL A 63 18.87 3.52 -12.60
C VAL A 63 19.87 4.67 -12.61
N ARG A 64 20.39 5.02 -13.79
CA ARG A 64 21.34 6.15 -13.96
C ARG A 64 20.64 7.50 -14.13
N ASN A 65 19.42 7.49 -14.66
CA ASN A 65 18.61 8.68 -14.88
C ASN A 65 17.16 8.36 -14.48
N ILE A 66 16.70 9.00 -13.41
CA ILE A 66 15.39 8.73 -12.80
C ILE A 66 14.28 9.22 -13.73
N ASP A 67 14.40 10.44 -14.27
CA ASP A 67 13.41 11.03 -15.15
C ASP A 67 13.18 10.19 -16.41
N PHE A 68 14.26 9.73 -17.04
CA PHE A 68 14.18 8.85 -18.20
C PHE A 68 13.60 7.47 -17.84
N SER A 69 13.86 6.96 -16.63
CA SER A 69 13.25 5.72 -16.16
C SER A 69 11.75 5.86 -15.95
N LEU A 70 11.30 6.98 -15.36
CA LEU A 70 9.89 7.29 -15.15
C LEU A 70 9.17 7.51 -16.48
N PHE A 71 9.78 8.22 -17.43
CA PHE A 71 9.25 8.38 -18.79
C PHE A 71 9.00 7.03 -19.51
N ARG A 72 9.93 6.07 -19.36
CA ARG A 72 9.74 4.73 -19.93
C ARG A 72 8.65 3.94 -19.22
N LEU A 73 8.60 4.01 -17.89
CA LEU A 73 7.55 3.37 -17.09
C LEU A 73 6.16 3.91 -17.46
N SER A 74 6.02 5.23 -17.60
CA SER A 74 4.75 5.85 -18.00
C SER A 74 4.36 5.41 -19.42
N ASN A 75 5.28 5.37 -20.37
CA ASN A 75 4.93 4.94 -21.74
C ASN A 75 4.58 3.45 -21.85
N LEU A 76 5.12 2.58 -20.99
CA LEU A 76 4.84 1.13 -21.01
C LEU A 76 3.54 0.75 -20.30
N PHE A 77 3.15 1.52 -19.28
CA PHE A 77 2.08 1.16 -18.36
C PHE A 77 0.99 2.24 -18.21
N ALA A 78 0.97 3.23 -19.10
CA ALA A 78 -0.12 4.20 -19.27
C ALA A 78 -1.42 3.53 -19.73
#